data_AF-A0A7S4V9P2-F1
#
_entry.id   AF-A0A7S4V9P2-F1
#
_cell.length_a   1.000
_cell.length_b   1.000
_cell.length_c   1.000
_cell.angle_alpha   90.00
_cell.angle_beta   90.00
_cell.angle_gamma   90.00
#
_symmetry.space_group_name_H-M   'P 1'
#
loop_
_entity.id
_entity.type
_entity.pdbx_description
1 polymer ?
#
loop_
_entity_poly.entity_id
_entity_poly.type
_entity_poly.pdbx_seq_one_letter_code
_entity_poly.pdbx_strand_id
1 'polypeptide(L)'
;GKELKEVQHINTSLSALGDVMEALDRKASHVPYHASKLTHMLKGCLGGNSRTMMVVTVSPEIKHVQEALCALHFGKRAKHIKLDSLQSNISPNNNEERMETPEEEIKSQEKVKGKSGEIRRVLRIEQRRVQDKLALYKKSKLIDIGSSESVEDLRRNLNEMFMESDKKKE
;
A
#
# COMPACT_ATOMS: atom_id res chain seq x y z
N GLY A 1 -22.08 12.56 -24.22
CA GLY A 1 -21.11 11.94 -25.13
C GLY A 1 -20.58 10.64 -24.54
N LYS A 2 -19.97 9.77 -25.36
CA LYS A 2 -19.37 8.50 -24.90
C LYS A 2 -18.22 8.74 -23.90
N GLU A 3 -17.37 9.74 -24.15
CA GLU A 3 -16.24 10.11 -23.28
C GLU A 3 -16.68 10.51 -21.87
N LEU A 4 -17.75 11.31 -21.75
CA LEU A 4 -18.27 11.70 -20.43
C LEU A 4 -18.74 10.48 -19.63
N LYS A 5 -19.37 9.51 -20.29
CA LYS A 5 -19.80 8.26 -19.63
C LYS A 5 -18.60 7.43 -19.18
N GLU A 6 -17.53 7.40 -19.96
CA GLU A 6 -16.30 6.69 -19.60
C GLU A 6 -15.66 7.32 -18.36
N VAL A 7 -15.47 8.63 -18.36
CA VAL A 7 -14.90 9.36 -17.21
C VAL A 7 -15.75 9.16 -15.95
N GLN A 8 -17.09 9.17 -16.09
CA GLN A 8 -17.98 8.85 -14.98
C GLN A 8 -17.77 7.43 -14.45
N HIS A 9 -17.67 6.42 -15.30
CA HIS A 9 -17.45 5.04 -14.85
C HIS A 9 -16.09 4.86 -14.15
N ILE A 10 -15.03 5.51 -14.66
CA ILE A 10 -13.71 5.51 -14.02
C ILE A 10 -13.83 6.07 -12.59
N ASN A 11 -14.41 7.26 -12.46
CA ASN A 11 -14.54 7.91 -11.16
C ASN A 11 -15.47 7.15 -10.20
N THR A 12 -16.56 6.56 -10.70
CA THR A 12 -17.45 5.71 -9.89
C THR A 12 -16.69 4.52 -9.30
N SER A 13 -15.83 3.87 -10.09
CA SER A 13 -15.05 2.73 -9.61
C SER A 13 -14.01 3.13 -8.56
N LEU A 14 -13.39 4.31 -8.70
CA LEU A 14 -12.42 4.87 -7.75
C LEU A 14 -13.08 5.36 -6.46
N SER A 15 -14.25 5.98 -6.54
CA SER A 15 -15.03 6.39 -5.37
C SER A 15 -15.46 5.17 -4.55
N ALA A 16 -16.02 4.14 -5.21
CA ALA A 16 -16.39 2.89 -4.55
C ALA A 16 -15.18 2.22 -3.86
N LEU A 17 -14.00 2.29 -4.48
CA LEU A 17 -12.77 1.81 -3.86
C LEU A 17 -12.42 2.62 -2.60
N GLY A 18 -12.58 3.94 -2.64
CA GLY A 18 -12.42 4.82 -1.47
C GLY A 18 -13.36 4.44 -0.32
N ASP A 19 -14.63 4.18 -0.62
CA ASP A 19 -15.64 3.78 0.37
C ASP A 19 -15.30 2.44 1.03
N VAL A 20 -14.83 1.47 0.24
CA VAL A 20 -14.34 0.17 0.75
C VAL A 20 -13.13 0.35 1.66
N MET A 21 -12.15 1.17 1.25
CA MET A 21 -10.97 1.45 2.07
C MET A 21 -11.34 2.11 3.40
N GLU A 22 -12.27 3.06 3.38
CA GLU A 22 -12.75 3.73 4.59
C GLU A 22 -13.52 2.79 5.52
N ALA A 23 -14.39 1.94 4.97
CA ALA A 23 -15.09 0.93 5.75
C ALA A 23 -14.12 -0.05 6.42
N LEU A 24 -13.04 -0.43 5.73
CA LEU A 24 -11.99 -1.30 6.26
C LEU A 24 -11.17 -0.62 7.37
N ASP A 25 -10.80 0.64 7.19
CA ASP A 25 -10.06 1.42 8.18
C ASP A 25 -10.88 1.57 9.48
N ARG A 26 -12.18 1.86 9.35
CA ARG A 26 -13.12 1.94 10.48
C ARG A 26 -13.51 0.59 11.07
N LYS A 27 -13.07 -0.53 10.47
CA LYS A 27 -13.49 -1.91 10.82
C LYS A 27 -15.02 -2.06 10.86
N ALA A 28 -15.69 -1.48 9.87
CA ALA A 28 -17.15 -1.57 9.76
C ALA A 28 -17.59 -3.03 9.61
N SER A 29 -18.74 -3.38 10.19
CA SER A 29 -19.30 -4.74 10.07
C SER A 29 -19.62 -5.14 8.63
N HIS A 30 -19.93 -4.17 7.77
CA HIS A 30 -20.24 -4.39 6.36
C HIS A 30 -19.34 -3.52 5.50
N VAL A 31 -18.62 -4.15 4.56
CA VAL A 31 -17.73 -3.49 3.60
C VAL A 31 -18.34 -3.62 2.19
N PRO A 32 -18.59 -2.52 1.47
CA PRO A 32 -19.39 -2.50 0.24
C PRO A 32 -18.60 -2.94 -1.01
N TYR A 33 -18.01 -4.13 -1.00
CA TYR A 33 -17.25 -4.67 -2.15
C TYR A 33 -18.10 -4.84 -3.44
N HIS A 34 -19.42 -4.77 -3.34
CA HIS A 34 -20.32 -4.92 -4.48
C HIS A 34 -20.65 -3.59 -5.18
N ALA A 35 -20.19 -2.45 -4.64
CA ALA A 35 -20.47 -1.14 -5.20
C ALA A 35 -19.86 -0.94 -6.59
N SER A 36 -18.81 -1.69 -6.94
CA SER A 36 -18.26 -1.72 -8.30
C SER A 36 -17.69 -3.09 -8.66
N LYS A 37 -17.62 -3.42 -9.94
CA LYS A 37 -16.97 -4.65 -10.41
C LYS A 37 -15.49 -4.72 -9.99
N LEU A 38 -14.81 -3.57 -9.98
CA LEU A 38 -13.41 -3.46 -9.58
C LEU A 38 -13.24 -3.82 -8.09
N THR A 39 -14.05 -3.25 -7.20
CA THR A 39 -13.97 -3.55 -5.76
C THR A 39 -14.33 -5.00 -5.45
N HIS A 40 -15.23 -5.60 -6.24
CA HIS A 40 -15.57 -7.02 -6.12
C HIS A 40 -14.37 -7.91 -6.44
N MET A 41 -13.69 -7.65 -7.56
CA MET A 41 -12.50 -8.41 -7.95
C MET A 41 -11.34 -8.23 -6.97
N LEU A 42 -11.22 -7.04 -6.37
CA LEU A 42 -10.16 -6.72 -5.43
C LEU A 42 -10.47 -7.10 -3.98
N LYS A 43 -11.60 -7.74 -3.68
CA LYS A 43 -12.00 -8.11 -2.31
C LYS A 43 -10.89 -8.86 -1.56
N GLY A 44 -10.29 -9.87 -2.21
CA GLY A 44 -9.17 -10.64 -1.64
C GLY A 44 -7.88 -9.82 -1.45
N CYS A 45 -7.69 -8.76 -2.23
CA CYS A 45 -6.53 -7.87 -2.16
C CYS A 45 -6.68 -6.77 -1.10
N LEU A 46 -7.91 -6.37 -0.76
CA LEU A 46 -8.17 -5.23 0.12
C LEU A 46 -8.44 -5.66 1.56
N GLY A 47 -9.17 -6.76 1.79
CA GLY A 47 -9.47 -7.24 3.15
C GLY A 47 -9.26 -8.74 3.33
N GLY A 48 -8.72 -9.42 2.32
CA GLY A 48 -8.44 -10.85 2.37
C GLY A 48 -6.98 -11.15 2.69
N ASN A 49 -6.55 -12.33 2.27
CA ASN A 49 -5.25 -12.92 2.58
C ASN A 49 -4.18 -12.76 1.49
N SER A 50 -4.34 -11.76 0.63
CA SER A 50 -3.38 -11.49 -0.45
C SER A 50 -2.28 -10.52 0.00
N ARG A 51 -1.09 -10.63 -0.62
CA ARG A 51 -0.05 -9.61 -0.51
C ARG A 51 -0.31 -8.54 -1.56
N THR A 52 -0.70 -7.35 -1.13
CA THR A 52 -1.09 -6.26 -2.02
C THR A 52 -0.08 -5.12 -1.97
N MET A 53 0.27 -4.56 -3.13
CA MET A 53 1.08 -3.36 -3.28
C MET A 53 0.26 -2.31 -4.05
N MET A 54 0.24 -1.09 -3.55
CA MET A 54 -0.35 0.05 -4.24
C MET A 54 0.76 0.99 -4.72
N VAL A 55 0.71 1.37 -6.00
CA VAL A 55 1.58 2.38 -6.59
C VAL A 55 0.74 3.63 -6.83
N VAL A 56 1.15 4.75 -6.23
CA VAL A 56 0.49 6.05 -6.40
C VAL A 56 1.32 6.89 -7.36
N THR A 57 0.76 7.22 -8.52
CA THR A 57 1.39 8.08 -9.52
C THR A 57 0.80 9.49 -9.41
N VAL A 58 1.66 10.50 -9.26
CA VAL A 58 1.25 11.90 -9.11
C VAL A 58 2.09 12.80 -10.01
N SER A 59 1.49 13.91 -10.47
CA SER A 59 2.21 14.95 -11.20
C SER A 59 2.96 15.87 -10.23
N PRO A 60 4.22 16.24 -10.50
CA PRO A 60 4.97 17.20 -9.69
C PRO A 60 4.65 18.67 -10.02
N GLU A 61 3.77 18.95 -10.98
CA GLU A 61 3.45 20.31 -11.40
C GLU A 61 2.53 21.04 -10.41
N ILE A 62 2.77 22.35 -10.20
CA ILE A 62 2.07 23.17 -9.20
C ILE A 62 0.54 23.19 -9.42
N LYS A 63 0.09 23.24 -10.68
CA LYS A 63 -1.34 23.23 -11.03
C LYS A 63 -2.07 21.94 -10.62
N HIS A 64 -1.35 20.84 -10.37
CA HIS A 64 -1.91 19.53 -10.00
C HIS A 64 -1.71 19.19 -8.51
N VAL A 65 -1.21 20.13 -7.70
CA VAL A 65 -0.91 19.86 -6.27
C VAL A 65 -2.13 19.36 -5.51
N GLN A 66 -3.32 19.94 -5.76
CA GLN A 66 -4.53 19.52 -5.08
C GLN A 66 -4.92 18.07 -5.40
N GLU A 67 -4.84 17.69 -6.68
CA GLU A 67 -5.13 16.32 -7.12
C GLU A 67 -4.07 15.33 -6.61
N ALA A 68 -2.80 15.74 -6.58
CA ALA A 68 -1.71 14.97 -6.01
C ALA A 68 -1.91 14.71 -4.51
N LEU A 69 -2.37 15.72 -3.75
CA LEU A 69 -2.71 15.55 -2.34
C LEU A 69 -3.86 14.56 -2.16
N CYS A 70 -4.93 14.65 -2.96
CA CYS A 70 -6.03 13.69 -2.93
C CYS A 70 -5.54 12.25 -3.17
N ALA A 71 -4.66 12.05 -4.17
CA ALA A 71 -4.08 10.73 -4.46
C ALA A 71 -3.18 10.22 -3.33
N LEU A 72 -2.39 11.09 -2.69
CA LEU A 72 -1.55 10.73 -1.55
C LEU A 72 -2.38 10.38 -0.31
N HIS A 73 -3.43 11.14 -0.01
CA HIS A 73 -4.38 10.81 1.06
C HIS A 73 -5.07 9.47 0.81
N PHE A 74 -5.39 9.17 -0.45
CA PHE A 74 -5.90 7.86 -0.84
C PHE A 74 -4.89 6.74 -0.53
N GLY A 75 -3.62 6.91 -0.91
CA GLY A 75 -2.55 5.96 -0.56
C GLY A 75 -2.32 5.84 0.94
N LYS A 76 -2.46 6.92 1.71
CA LYS A 76 -2.37 6.90 3.17
C LYS A 76 -3.45 6.01 3.77
N ARG A 77 -4.71 6.13 3.33
CA ARG A 77 -5.80 5.24 3.79
C ARG A 77 -5.50 3.77 3.52
N ALA A 78 -4.96 3.45 2.35
CA ALA A 78 -4.60 2.09 1.99
C ALA A 78 -3.58 1.44 2.95
N LYS A 79 -2.69 2.24 3.56
CA LYS A 79 -1.72 1.75 4.55
C LYS A 79 -2.37 1.25 5.84
N HIS A 80 -3.49 1.85 6.26
CA HIS A 80 -4.14 1.52 7.54
C HIS A 80 -5.00 0.25 7.46
N ILE A 81 -5.28 -0.22 6.25
CA ILE A 81 -6.08 -1.41 6.01
C ILE A 81 -5.31 -2.64 6.48
N LYS A 82 -5.93 -3.37 7.42
CA LYS A 82 -5.42 -4.66 7.88
C LYS A 82 -5.87 -5.75 6.90
N LEU A 83 -4.90 -6.37 6.27
CA LEU A 83 -5.10 -7.61 5.53
C LEU A 83 -5.11 -8.75 6.54
N ASP A 84 -6.05 -9.69 6.38
CA ASP A 84 -6.01 -10.92 7.15
C ASP A 84 -4.72 -11.62 6.78
N SER A 85 -3.78 -11.71 7.73
CA SER A 85 -2.57 -12.47 7.53
C SER A 85 -2.97 -13.87 7.07
N LEU A 86 -2.31 -14.40 6.04
CA LEU A 86 -2.27 -15.84 5.82
C LEU A 86 -1.90 -16.43 7.18
N GLN A 87 -2.89 -16.92 7.93
CA GLN A 87 -2.61 -17.75 9.07
C GLN A 87 -1.80 -18.87 8.46
N SER A 88 -0.53 -18.92 8.83
CA SER A 88 0.23 -20.13 8.72
C SER A 88 -0.65 -21.19 9.36
N ASN A 89 -1.23 -22.08 8.55
CA ASN A 89 -1.85 -23.31 9.00
C ASN A 89 -0.75 -24.21 9.60
N ILE A 90 -0.06 -23.72 10.64
CA ILE A 90 0.74 -24.52 11.54
C ILE A 90 -0.19 -24.76 12.72
N SER A 91 -1.18 -25.61 12.48
CA SER A 91 -1.78 -26.36 13.57
C SER A 91 -0.74 -27.41 13.96
N PRO A 92 -0.23 -27.46 15.21
CA PRO A 92 0.53 -28.59 15.67
C PRO A 92 -0.50 -29.65 16.09
N ASN A 93 -0.96 -30.48 15.15
CA ASN A 93 -1.46 -31.80 15.52
C ASN A 93 -1.64 -32.70 14.30
N ASN A 94 -0.79 -33.73 14.28
CA ASN A 94 -1.06 -35.11 13.92
C ASN A 94 -1.66 -35.33 12.53
N ASN A 95 -0.82 -35.79 11.60
CA ASN A 95 -0.88 -37.18 11.12
C ASN A 95 0.38 -37.50 10.31
N GLU A 96 0.92 -38.67 10.59
CA GLU A 96 2.12 -39.26 10.03
C GLU A 96 1.95 -39.62 8.54
N GLU A 97 3.09 -39.75 7.86
CA GLU A 97 3.29 -40.42 6.57
C GLU A 97 2.81 -39.73 5.27
N ARG A 98 3.70 -38.89 4.72
CA ARG A 98 4.20 -39.13 3.35
C ARG A 98 5.59 -38.52 3.19
N MET A 99 6.59 -39.39 3.09
CA MET A 99 7.94 -39.02 2.65
C MET A 99 7.88 -38.48 1.22
N GLU A 100 8.09 -37.19 1.05
CA GLU A 100 8.71 -36.64 -0.16
C GLU A 100 9.97 -35.88 0.27
N THR A 101 11.03 -36.03 -0.52
CA THR A 101 12.41 -35.79 -0.11
C THR A 101 12.70 -34.32 0.25
N PRO A 102 13.51 -34.04 1.30
CA PRO A 102 13.78 -32.67 1.79
C PRO A 102 14.48 -31.71 0.80
N GLU A 103 14.85 -32.17 -0.40
CA GLU A 103 15.75 -31.43 -1.30
C GLU A 103 15.01 -30.46 -2.23
N GLU A 104 13.74 -30.70 -2.54
CA GLU A 104 12.97 -29.85 -3.47
C GLU A 104 12.31 -28.61 -2.81
N GLU A 105 12.04 -28.68 -1.49
CA GLU A 105 11.50 -27.54 -0.73
C GLU A 105 12.54 -26.43 -0.48
N ILE A 106 13.81 -26.79 -0.31
CA ILE A 106 14.89 -25.81 -0.05
C ILE A 106 15.06 -24.89 -1.28
N LYS A 107 14.99 -25.45 -2.49
CA LYS A 107 15.19 -24.72 -3.74
C LYS A 107 14.04 -23.78 -4.09
N SER A 108 12.82 -24.11 -3.67
CA SER A 108 11.62 -23.31 -3.92
C SER A 108 11.43 -22.20 -2.88
N GLN A 109 11.84 -22.42 -1.61
CA GLN A 109 11.82 -21.39 -0.56
C GLN A 109 12.91 -20.30 -0.75
N GLU A 110 14.10 -20.65 -1.26
CA GLU A 110 15.14 -19.66 -1.58
C GLU A 110 14.71 -18.68 -2.68
N LYS A 111 13.98 -19.16 -3.69
CA LYS A 111 13.50 -18.34 -4.82
C LYS A 111 12.50 -17.26 -4.38
N VAL A 112 11.67 -17.56 -3.37
CA VAL A 112 10.70 -16.63 -2.79
C VAL A 112 11.38 -15.60 -1.87
N LYS A 113 12.41 -16.01 -1.11
CA LYS A 113 13.24 -15.10 -0.31
C LYS A 113 14.07 -14.15 -1.18
N GLY A 114 14.62 -14.63 -2.29
CA GLY A 114 15.42 -13.86 -3.24
C GLY A 114 14.66 -12.71 -3.90
N LYS A 115 13.44 -12.99 -4.43
CA LYS A 115 12.57 -11.96 -5.03
C LYS A 115 12.12 -10.89 -4.02
N SER A 116 11.86 -11.29 -2.77
CA SER A 116 11.56 -10.35 -1.69
C SER A 116 12.78 -9.49 -1.31
N GLY A 117 14.00 -10.02 -1.46
CA GLY A 117 15.26 -9.31 -1.29
C GLY A 117 15.47 -8.21 -2.33
N GLU A 118 15.19 -8.50 -3.60
CA GLU A 118 15.30 -7.53 -4.70
C GLU A 118 14.30 -6.38 -4.53
N ILE A 119 13.03 -6.68 -4.23
CA ILE A 119 12.01 -5.67 -3.94
C ILE A 119 12.48 -4.76 -2.79
N ARG A 120 13.03 -5.33 -1.70
CA ARG A 120 13.60 -4.56 -0.58
C ARG A 120 14.84 -3.73 -0.93
N ARG A 121 15.64 -4.14 -1.93
CA ARG A 121 16.76 -3.33 -2.43
C ARG A 121 16.25 -2.16 -3.26
N VAL A 122 15.33 -2.41 -4.18
CA VAL A 122 14.74 -1.37 -5.04
C VAL A 122 13.99 -0.33 -4.20
N LEU A 123 13.18 -0.76 -3.22
CA LEU A 123 12.51 0.15 -2.28
C LEU A 123 13.52 1.02 -1.51
N ARG A 124 14.64 0.46 -1.05
CA ARG A 124 15.70 1.24 -0.37
C ARG A 124 16.35 2.28 -1.30
N ILE A 125 16.58 1.93 -2.56
CA ILE A 125 17.14 2.84 -3.55
C ILE A 125 16.17 3.99 -3.83
N GLU A 126 14.90 3.68 -4.11
CA GLU A 126 13.89 4.71 -4.35
C GLU A 126 13.65 5.59 -3.13
N GLN A 127 13.69 5.01 -1.93
CA GLN A 127 13.56 5.78 -0.69
C GLN A 127 14.72 6.78 -0.52
N ARG A 128 15.95 6.40 -0.87
CA ARG A 128 17.10 7.31 -0.88
C ARG A 128 16.93 8.41 -1.93
N ARG A 129 16.49 8.08 -3.14
CA ARG A 129 16.19 9.06 -4.21
C ARG A 129 15.12 10.07 -3.80
N VAL A 130 14.07 9.62 -3.11
CA VAL A 130 13.02 10.50 -2.57
C VAL A 130 13.58 11.43 -1.49
N GLN A 131 14.41 10.92 -0.58
CA GLN A 131 15.05 11.75 0.45
C GLN A 131 15.99 12.81 -0.14
N ASP A 132 16.80 12.45 -1.14
CA ASP A 132 17.72 13.37 -1.81
C ASP A 132 16.96 14.47 -2.55
N LYS A 133 15.88 14.12 -3.28
CA LYS A 133 14.98 15.10 -3.88
C LYS A 133 14.34 16.00 -2.81
N LEU A 134 13.89 15.45 -1.69
CA LEU A 134 13.26 16.23 -0.61
C LEU A 134 14.25 17.20 0.05
N ALA A 135 15.53 16.81 0.18
CA ALA A 135 16.60 17.68 0.68
C ALA A 135 16.88 18.84 -0.30
N LEU A 136 16.90 18.55 -1.60
CA LEU A 136 17.02 19.58 -2.64
C LEU A 136 15.82 20.54 -2.65
N TYR A 137 14.60 20.02 -2.51
CA TYR A 137 13.39 20.85 -2.37
C TYR A 137 13.43 21.72 -1.11
N LYS A 138 13.93 21.21 0.02
CA LYS A 138 14.12 22.02 1.25
C LYS A 138 15.17 23.10 1.06
N LYS A 139 16.25 22.80 0.34
CA LYS A 139 17.34 23.74 0.04
C LYS A 139 16.90 24.84 -0.95
N SER A 140 15.98 24.53 -1.86
CA SER A 140 15.45 25.50 -2.83
C SER A 140 14.25 26.31 -2.33
N LYS A 141 13.54 25.85 -1.28
CA LYS A 141 12.32 26.48 -0.77
C LYS A 141 12.59 27.48 0.35
N LEU A 142 13.31 28.55 -0.01
CA LEU A 142 13.20 29.87 0.61
C LEU A 142 12.06 30.69 -0.04
N ILE A 143 11.14 30.03 -0.77
CA ILE A 143 9.87 30.61 -1.22
C ILE A 143 8.77 30.08 -0.30
N ASP A 144 8.42 30.98 0.60
CA ASP A 144 7.21 31.11 1.38
C ASP A 144 5.96 30.60 0.63
N ILE A 145 5.52 29.39 0.96
CA ILE A 145 4.10 29.04 0.95
C ILE A 145 3.87 28.39 2.30
N GLY A 146 3.51 29.24 3.25
CA GLY A 146 3.21 28.90 4.62
C GLY A 146 2.14 27.82 4.78
N SER A 147 2.19 27.25 5.99
CA SER A 147 1.12 26.53 6.68
C SER A 147 0.38 25.44 5.89
N SER A 148 0.81 24.20 6.05
CA SER A 148 -0.18 23.12 6.12
C SER A 148 0.38 22.01 7.01
N GLU A 149 -0.16 21.92 8.22
CA GLU A 149 0.05 20.83 9.20
C GLU A 149 0.09 19.44 8.54
N SER A 150 -0.64 19.26 7.43
CA SER A 150 -0.73 18.01 6.66
C SER A 150 0.62 17.45 6.17
N VAL A 151 1.60 18.30 5.80
CA VAL A 151 2.91 17.82 5.29
C VAL A 151 3.81 17.35 6.44
N GLU A 152 3.74 18.02 7.59
CA GLU A 152 4.46 17.62 8.79
C GLU A 152 3.85 16.36 9.39
N ASP A 153 2.53 16.24 9.36
CA ASP A 153 1.81 15.02 9.72
C ASP A 153 2.19 13.86 8.82
N LEU A 154 2.36 14.09 7.51
CA LEU A 154 2.80 13.04 6.59
C LEU A 154 4.24 12.60 6.89
N ARG A 155 5.13 13.55 7.19
CA ARG A 155 6.52 13.27 7.58
C ARG A 155 6.60 12.52 8.90
N ARG A 156 5.76 12.88 9.88
CA ARG A 156 5.64 12.21 11.18
C ARG A 156 5.13 10.78 11.01
N ASN A 157 4.07 10.60 10.23
CA ASN A 157 3.51 9.27 9.91
C ASN A 157 4.48 8.36 9.14
N LEU A 158 5.35 8.93 8.30
CA LEU A 158 6.42 8.19 7.64
C LEU A 158 7.47 7.73 8.65
N ASN A 159 7.94 8.62 9.52
CA ASN A 159 8.93 8.29 10.55
C ASN A 159 8.42 7.24 11.55
N GLU A 160 7.17 7.35 12.00
CA GLU A 160 6.55 6.36 12.89
C GLU A 160 6.49 4.96 12.24
N MET A 161 6.22 4.90 10.94
CA MET A 161 6.20 3.64 10.19
C MET A 161 7.57 2.96 10.13
N PHE A 162 8.65 3.72 10.06
CA PHE A 162 10.02 3.18 10.08
C PHE A 162 10.37 2.63 11.46
N MET A 163 10.01 3.35 12.53
CA MET A 163 10.31 2.91 13.89
C MET A 163 9.55 1.64 14.30
N GLU A 164 8.30 1.46 13.86
CA GLU A 164 7.55 0.21 14.09
C GLU A 164 8.12 -0.98 13.29
N SER A 165 8.76 -0.71 12.17
CA SER A 165 9.37 -1.74 11.32
C SER A 165 10.68 -2.28 11.90
N ASP A 166 11.41 -1.46 12.66
CA ASP A 166 12.66 -1.87 13.32
C ASP A 166 12.40 -2.56 14.67
N LYS A 167 11.34 -2.19 15.40
CA LYS A 167 10.94 -2.88 16.65
C LYS A 167 10.40 -4.29 16.46
N LYS A 168 10.03 -4.70 15.25
CA LYS A 168 9.56 -6.07 14.94
C LYS A 168 10.70 -7.01 14.52
N LYS A 169 11.95 -6.58 14.61
CA LYS A 169 13.14 -7.38 14.27
C LYS A 169 14.00 -7.78 15.48
N GLU A 170 13.65 -7.30 16.68
CA GLU A 170 14.13 -7.83 17.97
C GLU A 170 13.06 -8.72 18.57
#